data_AF-A0A9E5DTY2-F1
#
_entry.id   AF-A0A9E5DTY2-F1
#
_cell.length_a   1.000
_cell.length_b   1.000
_cell.length_c   1.000
_cell.angle_alpha   90.00
_cell.angle_beta   90.00
_cell.angle_gamma   90.00
#
_symmetry.space_group_name_H-M   'P 1'
#
loop_
_entity.id
_entity.type
_entity.pdbx_description
1 polymer ?
#
loop_
_entity_poly.entity_id
_entity_poly.type
_entity_poly.pdbx_seq_one_letter_code
_entity_poly.pdbx_strand_id
1 'polypeptide(L)'
;MPVHCPLELLEEPLDLSFEAIRNARLAVFFALGTLDSTRPSLSFVATLGASQAGAAQPLLAVTLDPFGQRVQQTGWFSVGEVWNPLQVFQPLVARVGEASPALVLLGEMVSVEQRSEVAASLFAHFGHAPAQARELAGQALSAAHVWPTLNALLQAWQTASEVSVLPVVLPVEALQTFLTDTLVASVWWPEPPSDHAPPAAAWSPASAQEVRQRLHGGAWRDLAGDELLNVLRHCLMLYGREVNAHDIAPLAALYGYAVPLTSADQRTQLVLELAGYVQDASVHAVVLLPIVVKDPVAQVVTAATIDFIAHSPWLENGASHALSELGELLKHGGIANPGAAFGALVAMGEQRFWPQQDALRVLLTPDQIAVAAQVHTALLRHGAVAYWLRWAQAQVAVGGEVFRHLCTALALARRRDQSGQVIDTERDLPVTGNPQPLRIKQVWSLEEYAAYLAPSLRDLALREDRTAWLLEVLQAWQITPQTPASKFIN
;
A
#
# COMPACT_ATOMS: atom_id res chain seq x y z
N MET A 1 -34.95 -25.91 19.11
CA MET A 1 -33.74 -25.86 18.27
C MET A 1 -33.12 -24.50 18.48
N PRO A 2 -31.81 -24.39 18.72
CA PRO A 2 -31.18 -23.09 18.91
C PRO A 2 -31.44 -22.19 17.69
N VAL A 3 -31.88 -20.95 17.94
CA VAL A 3 -32.09 -19.98 16.88
C VAL A 3 -30.73 -19.48 16.42
N HIS A 4 -30.33 -19.84 15.20
CA HIS A 4 -29.12 -19.31 14.55
C HIS A 4 -29.27 -17.81 14.27
N CYS A 5 -28.16 -17.09 14.09
CA CYS A 5 -28.19 -15.68 13.67
C CYS A 5 -28.34 -15.57 12.14
N PRO A 6 -29.55 -15.36 11.57
CA PRO A 6 -29.70 -15.20 10.14
C PRO A 6 -29.05 -13.90 9.67
N LEU A 7 -28.44 -13.99 8.49
CA LEU A 7 -27.86 -12.90 7.74
C LEU A 7 -28.62 -12.78 6.41
N GLU A 8 -29.31 -11.67 6.20
CA GLU A 8 -30.04 -11.37 4.98
C GLU A 8 -29.34 -10.22 4.26
N LEU A 9 -28.67 -10.50 3.15
CA LEU A 9 -27.99 -9.47 2.36
C LEU A 9 -28.96 -8.82 1.38
N LEU A 10 -28.84 -7.50 1.22
CA LEU A 10 -29.52 -6.77 0.16
C LEU A 10 -28.83 -7.06 -1.18
N GLU A 11 -29.63 -7.14 -2.25
CA GLU A 11 -29.12 -7.20 -3.62
C GLU A 11 -28.34 -5.92 -3.96
N GLU A 12 -28.93 -4.76 -3.64
CA GLU A 12 -28.31 -3.45 -3.78
C GLU A 12 -28.10 -2.80 -2.40
N PRO A 13 -26.85 -2.49 -2.02
CA PRO A 13 -26.57 -1.77 -0.78
C PRO A 13 -27.20 -0.37 -0.79
N LEU A 14 -27.70 0.08 0.37
CA LEU A 14 -28.24 1.42 0.54
C LEU A 14 -27.14 2.35 1.08
N ASP A 15 -26.84 3.41 0.35
CA ASP A 15 -25.89 4.42 0.81
C ASP A 15 -26.48 5.23 1.97
N LEU A 16 -25.70 5.38 3.03
CA LEU A 16 -26.00 6.16 4.22
C LEU A 16 -24.95 7.26 4.37
N SER A 17 -25.29 8.31 5.13
CA SER A 17 -24.32 9.33 5.51
C SER A 17 -23.48 8.88 6.72
N PHE A 18 -22.25 9.38 6.84
CA PHE A 18 -21.43 9.17 8.03
C PHE A 18 -22.09 9.71 9.31
N GLU A 19 -22.84 10.81 9.21
CA GLU A 19 -23.62 11.35 10.34
C GLU A 19 -24.64 10.36 10.89
N ALA A 20 -25.12 9.40 10.08
CA ALA A 20 -26.01 8.34 10.55
C ALA A 20 -25.34 7.36 11.54
N ILE A 21 -24.00 7.25 11.49
CA ILE A 21 -23.24 6.31 12.33
C ILE A 21 -22.35 7.00 13.37
N ARG A 22 -22.06 8.29 13.20
CA ARG A 22 -21.08 9.03 14.01
C ARG A 22 -21.29 8.88 15.51
N ASN A 23 -22.54 8.97 15.96
CA ASN A 23 -22.94 8.83 17.37
C ASN A 23 -23.81 7.60 17.61
N ALA A 24 -23.85 6.67 16.66
CA ALA A 24 -24.67 5.48 16.78
C ALA A 24 -23.97 4.44 17.63
N ARG A 25 -24.76 3.65 18.37
CA ARG A 25 -24.23 2.46 19.01
C ARG A 25 -24.04 1.39 17.95
N LEU A 26 -22.81 0.94 17.76
CA LEU A 26 -22.46 -0.12 16.81
C LEU A 26 -22.21 -1.43 17.55
N ALA A 27 -22.52 -2.56 16.92
CA ALA A 27 -21.94 -3.85 17.29
C ALA A 27 -21.04 -4.29 16.13
N VAL A 28 -19.75 -3.99 16.27
CA VAL A 28 -18.74 -4.25 15.25
C VAL A 28 -18.42 -5.74 15.26
N PHE A 29 -18.35 -6.35 14.08
CA PHE A 29 -17.88 -7.73 13.97
C PHE A 29 -16.38 -7.81 13.73
N PHE A 30 -15.85 -6.93 12.87
CA PHE A 30 -14.41 -6.66 12.71
C PHE A 30 -14.18 -5.26 12.13
N ALA A 31 -12.99 -4.72 12.35
CA ALA A 31 -12.45 -3.55 11.68
C ALA A 31 -11.04 -3.85 11.15
N LEU A 32 -10.75 -3.34 9.96
CA LEU A 32 -9.56 -3.57 9.17
C LEU A 32 -8.93 -2.23 8.80
N GLY A 33 -7.66 -2.02 9.14
CA GLY A 33 -6.92 -0.83 8.75
C GLY A 33 -5.85 -1.13 7.71
N THR A 34 -5.72 -0.26 6.70
CA THR A 34 -4.66 -0.34 5.68
C THR A 34 -3.68 0.83 5.85
N LEU A 35 -2.39 0.51 5.93
CA LEU A 35 -1.31 1.50 6.02
C LEU A 35 -0.81 1.84 4.62
N ASP A 36 -1.54 2.72 3.94
CA ASP A 36 -1.08 3.34 2.70
C ASP A 36 -0.72 4.80 3.02
N SER A 37 0.49 5.24 2.69
CA SER A 37 0.94 6.61 2.98
C SER A 37 0.16 7.67 2.22
N THR A 38 -0.48 7.30 1.12
CA THR A 38 -1.25 8.21 0.27
C THR A 38 -2.76 8.09 0.52
N ARG A 39 -3.24 6.93 0.97
CA ARG A 39 -4.66 6.73 1.27
C ARG A 39 -4.90 5.66 2.33
N PRO A 40 -4.55 5.95 3.59
CA PRO A 40 -4.84 5.04 4.68
C PRO A 40 -6.36 4.89 4.79
N SER A 41 -6.81 3.70 5.16
CA SER A 41 -8.24 3.44 5.28
C SER A 41 -8.56 2.61 6.50
N LEU A 42 -9.76 2.82 7.04
CA LEU A 42 -10.36 2.00 8.09
C LEU A 42 -11.70 1.48 7.57
N SER A 43 -11.78 0.17 7.33
CA SER A 43 -13.01 -0.50 6.91
C SER A 43 -13.54 -1.41 7.99
N PHE A 44 -14.85 -1.44 8.23
CA PHE A 44 -15.44 -2.31 9.24
C PHE A 44 -16.84 -2.76 8.86
N VAL A 45 -17.26 -3.88 9.43
CA VAL A 45 -18.63 -4.39 9.33
C VAL A 45 -19.24 -4.39 10.71
N ALA A 46 -20.44 -3.82 10.84
CA ALA A 46 -21.12 -3.66 12.12
C ALA A 46 -22.64 -3.73 11.95
N THR A 47 -23.39 -3.98 13.02
CA THR A 47 -24.83 -3.64 13.03
C THR A 47 -25.09 -2.29 13.67
N LEU A 48 -26.17 -1.64 13.23
CA LEU A 48 -26.66 -0.39 13.80
C LEU A 48 -27.62 -0.69 14.97
N GLY A 49 -27.22 -0.31 16.19
CA GLY A 49 -28.01 -0.43 17.42
C GLY A 49 -27.50 -1.48 18.42
N ALA A 50 -28.05 -1.45 19.64
CA ALA A 50 -27.72 -2.44 20.68
C ALA A 50 -28.30 -3.81 20.32
N SER A 51 -27.46 -4.86 20.30
CA SER A 51 -27.88 -6.24 20.04
C SER A 51 -29.01 -6.66 20.97
N GLN A 52 -30.23 -6.78 20.42
CA GLN A 52 -31.40 -7.31 21.11
C GLN A 52 -31.74 -8.68 20.52
N ALA A 53 -31.85 -9.69 21.35
CA ALA A 53 -32.18 -11.05 20.92
C ALA A 53 -33.50 -11.05 20.12
N GLY A 54 -33.47 -11.66 18.93
CA GLY A 54 -34.62 -11.75 18.03
C GLY A 54 -34.93 -10.49 17.21
N ALA A 55 -34.24 -9.36 17.42
CA ALA A 55 -34.40 -8.18 16.59
C ALA A 55 -33.46 -8.23 15.38
N ALA A 56 -34.02 -7.95 14.19
CA ALA A 56 -33.23 -7.73 12.98
C ALA A 56 -32.64 -6.31 13.01
N GLN A 57 -31.33 -6.22 12.88
CA GLN A 57 -30.59 -4.95 12.90
C GLN A 57 -30.00 -4.66 11.52
N PRO A 58 -29.96 -3.39 11.08
CA PRO A 58 -29.29 -3.01 9.85
C PRO A 58 -27.82 -3.42 9.91
N LEU A 59 -27.37 -4.16 8.90
CA LEU A 59 -25.97 -4.51 8.72
C LEU A 59 -25.28 -3.46 7.87
N LEU A 60 -24.20 -2.90 8.39
CA LEU A 60 -23.42 -1.85 7.76
C LEU A 60 -22.07 -2.37 7.30
N ALA A 61 -21.67 -2.01 6.09
CA ALA A 61 -20.28 -2.03 5.63
C ALA A 61 -19.80 -0.59 5.51
N VAL A 62 -18.72 -0.28 6.20
CA VAL A 62 -18.17 1.07 6.29
C VAL A 62 -16.73 1.07 5.81
N THR A 63 -16.37 2.05 4.99
CA THR A 63 -14.99 2.36 4.61
C THR A 63 -14.77 3.85 4.82
N LEU A 64 -13.80 4.19 5.66
CA LEU A 64 -13.37 5.56 5.93
C LEU A 64 -11.96 5.75 5.39
N ASP A 65 -11.69 6.89 4.79
CA ASP A 65 -10.36 7.37 4.43
C ASP A 65 -10.32 8.91 4.56
N PRO A 66 -9.16 9.58 4.52
CA PRO A 66 -9.09 11.03 4.69
C PRO A 66 -9.94 11.83 3.69
N PHE A 67 -10.18 11.30 2.48
CA PHE A 67 -10.79 12.00 1.36
C PHE A 67 -12.19 11.49 1.01
N GLY A 68 -12.62 10.41 1.67
CA GLY A 68 -13.82 9.69 1.31
C GLY A 68 -14.42 8.93 2.49
N GLN A 69 -15.73 8.82 2.47
CA GLN A 69 -16.48 7.98 3.39
C GLN A 69 -17.53 7.24 2.60
N ARG A 70 -17.59 5.92 2.80
CA ARG A 70 -18.63 5.07 2.24
C ARG A 70 -19.28 4.30 3.38
N VAL A 71 -20.54 4.61 3.66
CA VAL A 71 -21.35 3.91 4.66
C VAL A 71 -22.50 3.27 3.91
N GLN A 72 -22.58 1.95 3.92
CA GLN A 72 -23.58 1.21 3.17
C GLN A 72 -24.32 0.25 4.09
N GLN A 73 -25.65 0.31 4.10
CA GLN A 73 -26.45 -0.79 4.62
C GLN A 73 -26.45 -1.92 3.59
N THR A 74 -25.86 -3.05 3.95
CA THR A 74 -25.67 -4.21 3.04
C THR A 74 -26.63 -5.35 3.34
N GLY A 75 -27.42 -5.25 4.42
CA GLY A 75 -28.29 -6.34 4.85
C GLY A 75 -28.97 -6.10 6.18
N TRP A 76 -29.43 -7.20 6.74
CA TRP A 76 -29.99 -7.33 8.08
C TRP A 76 -29.31 -8.50 8.79
N PHE A 77 -29.03 -8.32 10.08
CA PHE A 77 -28.50 -9.36 10.95
C PHE A 77 -29.43 -9.51 12.15
N SER A 78 -29.89 -10.73 12.42
CA SER A 78 -30.69 -10.99 13.62
C SER A 78 -29.87 -11.72 14.67
N VAL A 79 -29.91 -11.22 15.89
CA VAL A 79 -29.18 -11.82 17.02
C VAL A 79 -29.93 -13.06 17.49
N GLY A 80 -29.39 -14.25 17.17
CA GLY A 80 -29.86 -15.55 17.65
C GLY A 80 -29.31 -15.92 19.03
N GLU A 81 -29.75 -17.07 19.55
CA GLU A 81 -29.25 -17.63 20.82
C GLU A 81 -27.85 -18.23 20.66
N VAL A 82 -27.53 -18.70 19.45
CA VAL A 82 -26.23 -19.30 19.12
C VAL A 82 -25.60 -18.53 17.97
N TRP A 83 -24.49 -17.86 18.28
CA TRP A 83 -23.70 -17.13 17.31
C TRP A 83 -22.38 -17.85 17.05
N ASN A 84 -22.14 -18.23 15.79
CA ASN A 84 -20.86 -18.74 15.32
C ASN A 84 -20.25 -17.71 14.36
N PRO A 85 -19.22 -16.96 14.78
CA PRO A 85 -18.66 -15.90 13.97
C PRO A 85 -18.14 -16.42 12.62
N LEU A 86 -17.50 -17.58 12.58
CA LEU A 86 -16.88 -18.13 11.36
C LEU A 86 -17.88 -18.41 10.23
N GLN A 87 -19.11 -18.81 10.58
CA GLN A 87 -20.17 -19.06 9.58
C GLN A 87 -20.72 -17.76 8.99
N VAL A 88 -20.78 -16.70 9.80
CA VAL A 88 -21.32 -15.40 9.40
C VAL A 88 -20.25 -14.56 8.70
N PHE A 89 -18.97 -14.75 9.03
CA PHE A 89 -17.91 -13.86 8.57
C PHE A 89 -17.63 -13.93 7.09
N GLN A 90 -17.54 -15.12 6.47
CA GLN A 90 -17.21 -15.23 5.05
C GLN A 90 -18.00 -14.28 4.12
N PRO A 91 -19.35 -14.25 4.17
CA PRO A 91 -20.12 -13.32 3.35
C PRO A 91 -19.94 -11.85 3.72
N LEU A 92 -19.54 -11.55 4.97
CA LEU A 92 -19.27 -10.19 5.43
C LEU A 92 -17.90 -9.67 4.98
N VAL A 93 -16.87 -10.53 4.93
CA VAL A 93 -15.52 -10.13 4.52
C VAL A 93 -15.50 -9.69 3.06
N ALA A 94 -16.30 -10.34 2.21
CA ALA A 94 -16.46 -9.92 0.81
C ALA A 94 -17.03 -8.51 0.61
N ARG A 95 -17.48 -7.84 1.69
CA ARG A 95 -18.02 -6.47 1.66
C ARG A 95 -17.00 -5.40 2.08
N VAL A 96 -15.86 -5.79 2.65
CA VAL A 96 -14.73 -4.89 2.91
C VAL A 96 -13.68 -5.09 1.82
N GLY A 97 -12.99 -4.01 1.45
CA GLY A 97 -12.20 -3.91 0.20
C GLY A 97 -11.12 -4.99 0.01
N GLU A 98 -10.47 -4.99 -1.16
CA GLU A 98 -9.55 -6.08 -1.58
C GLU A 98 -8.14 -6.01 -0.97
N ALA A 99 -7.81 -4.94 -0.25
CA ALA A 99 -6.47 -4.73 0.27
C ALA A 99 -6.21 -5.54 1.55
N SER A 100 -5.06 -6.23 1.62
CA SER A 100 -4.65 -6.96 2.81
C SER A 100 -4.52 -6.00 4.01
N PRO A 101 -5.17 -6.29 5.15
CA PRO A 101 -5.15 -5.41 6.30
C PRO A 101 -3.80 -5.44 7.02
N ALA A 102 -3.34 -4.29 7.47
CA ALA A 102 -2.22 -4.16 8.41
C ALA A 102 -2.71 -4.19 9.86
N LEU A 103 -3.88 -3.58 10.14
CA LEU A 103 -4.55 -3.58 11.44
C LEU A 103 -5.78 -4.49 11.39
N VAL A 104 -5.94 -5.36 12.38
CA VAL A 104 -7.13 -6.20 12.56
C VAL A 104 -7.65 -6.00 13.98
N LEU A 105 -8.86 -5.47 14.10
CA LEU A 105 -9.61 -5.38 15.35
C LEU A 105 -10.85 -6.26 15.23
N LEU A 106 -11.10 -7.12 16.22
CA LEU A 106 -12.25 -8.01 16.21
C LEU A 106 -13.33 -7.46 17.12
N GLY A 107 -14.60 -7.70 16.80
CA GLY A 107 -15.72 -7.33 17.64
C GLY A 107 -15.59 -7.88 19.05
N GLU A 108 -16.01 -7.10 20.06
CA GLU A 108 -15.97 -7.54 21.47
C GLU A 108 -16.81 -8.80 21.71
N MET A 109 -17.84 -8.99 20.88
CA MET A 109 -18.65 -10.21 20.87
C MET A 109 -17.84 -11.47 20.57
N VAL A 110 -16.77 -11.41 19.76
CA VAL A 110 -15.94 -12.58 19.39
C VAL A 110 -15.19 -13.10 20.64
N SER A 111 -15.46 -14.34 21.02
CA SER A 111 -14.83 -14.96 22.20
C SER A 111 -13.31 -15.04 22.03
N VAL A 112 -12.58 -15.00 23.14
CA VAL A 112 -11.11 -15.03 23.15
C VAL A 112 -10.57 -16.24 22.38
N GLU A 113 -11.21 -17.40 22.53
CA GLU A 113 -10.84 -18.66 21.87
C GLU A 113 -11.05 -18.59 20.35
N GLN A 114 -12.03 -17.82 19.88
CA GLN A 114 -12.39 -17.72 18.46
C GLN A 114 -11.57 -16.67 17.71
N ARG A 115 -10.99 -15.69 18.40
CA ARG A 115 -10.31 -14.54 17.77
C ARG A 115 -9.21 -14.96 16.80
N SER A 116 -8.36 -15.90 17.19
CA SER A 116 -7.26 -16.36 16.32
C SER A 116 -7.78 -17.04 15.05
N GLU A 117 -8.86 -17.81 15.14
CA GLU A 117 -9.44 -18.49 13.98
C GLU A 117 -10.14 -17.50 13.05
N VAL A 118 -10.86 -16.53 13.61
CA VAL A 118 -11.51 -15.46 12.85
C VAL A 118 -10.48 -14.61 12.12
N ALA A 119 -9.42 -14.16 12.81
CA ALA A 119 -8.34 -13.40 12.21
C ALA A 119 -7.63 -14.20 11.11
N ALA A 120 -7.39 -15.50 11.30
CA ALA A 120 -6.80 -16.35 10.27
C ALA A 120 -7.73 -16.49 9.05
N SER A 121 -9.04 -16.62 9.27
CA SER A 121 -10.02 -16.62 8.18
C SER A 121 -10.05 -15.30 7.41
N LEU A 122 -9.88 -14.16 8.10
CA LEU A 122 -9.75 -12.85 7.46
C LEU A 122 -8.52 -12.82 6.54
N PHE A 123 -7.33 -13.16 7.05
CA PHE A 123 -6.12 -13.19 6.22
C PHE A 123 -6.21 -14.19 5.05
N ALA A 124 -6.82 -15.35 5.26
CA ALA A 124 -7.02 -16.32 4.18
C ALA A 124 -7.90 -15.76 3.05
N HIS A 125 -8.89 -14.91 3.37
CA HIS A 125 -9.69 -14.22 2.36
C HIS A 125 -8.85 -13.29 1.46
N PHE A 126 -7.81 -12.69 2.02
CA PHE A 126 -6.83 -11.86 1.30
C PHE A 126 -5.74 -12.66 0.57
N GLY A 127 -5.96 -13.97 0.38
CA GLY A 127 -5.09 -14.83 -0.42
C GLY A 127 -3.88 -15.41 0.32
N HIS A 128 -3.77 -15.22 1.63
CA HIS A 128 -2.70 -15.83 2.42
C HIS A 128 -2.91 -17.34 2.57
N ALA A 129 -1.84 -18.12 2.43
CA ALA A 129 -1.91 -19.57 2.63
C ALA A 129 -2.33 -19.89 4.08
N PRO A 130 -3.04 -21.01 4.35
CA PRO A 130 -3.60 -21.28 5.69
C PRO A 130 -2.59 -21.24 6.84
N ALA A 131 -1.35 -21.68 6.62
CA ALA A 131 -0.29 -21.61 7.63
C ALA A 131 0.14 -20.16 7.90
N GLN A 132 0.40 -19.39 6.83
CA GLN A 132 0.76 -17.98 6.90
C GLN A 132 -0.36 -17.13 7.52
N ALA A 133 -1.62 -17.40 7.16
CA ALA A 133 -2.77 -16.70 7.70
C ALA A 133 -2.90 -16.88 9.23
N ARG A 134 -2.57 -18.07 9.77
CA ARG A 134 -2.55 -18.31 11.22
C ARG A 134 -1.40 -17.58 11.91
N GLU A 135 -0.22 -17.55 11.29
CA GLU A 135 0.92 -16.81 11.81
C GLU A 135 0.62 -15.31 11.87
N LEU A 136 0.11 -14.74 10.77
CA LEU A 136 -0.32 -13.34 10.70
C LEU A 136 -1.42 -13.03 11.71
N ALA A 137 -2.39 -13.93 11.92
CA ALA A 137 -3.43 -13.77 12.93
C ALA A 137 -2.84 -13.65 14.35
N GLY A 138 -1.85 -14.48 14.69
CA GLY A 138 -1.17 -14.40 15.98
C GLY A 138 -0.43 -13.08 16.19
N GLN A 139 0.24 -12.58 15.15
CA GLN A 139 0.91 -11.29 15.17
C GLN A 139 -0.09 -10.13 15.27
N ALA A 140 -1.11 -10.12 14.40
CA ALA A 140 -2.08 -9.04 14.24
C ALA A 140 -2.95 -8.82 15.48
N LEU A 141 -3.15 -9.85 16.31
CA LEU A 141 -3.88 -9.75 17.57
C LEU A 141 -2.96 -9.42 18.76
N SER A 142 -1.65 -9.35 18.59
CA SER A 142 -0.75 -9.03 19.71
C SER A 142 -0.79 -7.53 20.06
N ALA A 143 -0.66 -7.18 21.34
CA ALA A 143 -0.53 -5.79 21.76
C ALA A 143 0.66 -5.07 21.08
N ALA A 144 1.76 -5.80 20.90
CA ALA A 144 2.97 -5.32 20.24
C ALA A 144 2.76 -4.97 18.75
N HIS A 145 1.68 -5.45 18.14
CA HIS A 145 1.30 -5.12 16.77
C HIS A 145 0.18 -4.09 16.72
N VAL A 146 -0.93 -4.35 17.42
CA VAL A 146 -2.15 -3.53 17.35
C VAL A 146 -1.88 -2.05 17.65
N TRP A 147 -1.16 -1.75 18.72
CA TRP A 147 -0.93 -0.37 19.14
C TRP A 147 0.01 0.40 18.20
N PRO A 148 1.20 -0.12 17.82
CA PRO A 148 2.03 0.53 16.81
C PRO A 148 1.32 0.69 15.46
N THR A 149 0.58 -0.31 15.00
CA THR A 149 -0.15 -0.23 13.73
C THR A 149 -1.28 0.78 13.78
N LEU A 150 -2.02 0.89 14.88
CA LEU A 150 -3.03 1.93 15.06
C LEU A 150 -2.39 3.34 15.01
N ASN A 151 -1.27 3.52 15.71
CA ASN A 151 -0.55 4.79 15.68
C ASN A 151 -0.04 5.12 14.27
N ALA A 152 0.52 4.14 13.56
CA ALA A 152 0.95 4.30 12.18
C ALA A 152 -0.23 4.64 11.25
N LEU A 153 -1.41 4.07 11.50
CA LEU A 153 -2.62 4.39 10.73
C LEU A 153 -3.03 5.84 10.94
N LEU A 154 -3.05 6.31 12.19
CA LEU A 154 -3.38 7.70 12.52
C LEU A 154 -2.35 8.69 11.96
N GLN A 155 -1.06 8.36 12.02
CA GLN A 155 0.01 9.15 11.43
C GLN A 155 -0.11 9.23 9.91
N ALA A 156 -0.28 8.09 9.23
CA ALA A 156 -0.53 8.06 7.80
C ALA A 156 -1.77 8.89 7.43
N TRP A 157 -2.82 8.85 8.26
CA TRP A 157 -4.05 9.62 8.05
C TRP A 157 -3.82 11.12 8.14
N GLN A 158 -3.02 11.55 9.12
CA GLN A 158 -2.62 12.93 9.28
C GLN A 158 -1.77 13.39 8.08
N THR A 159 -0.73 12.62 7.73
CA THR A 159 0.14 12.93 6.59
C THR A 159 -0.64 13.01 5.29
N ALA A 160 -1.55 12.07 5.05
CA ALA A 160 -2.42 12.09 3.87
C ALA A 160 -3.32 13.35 3.87
N SER A 161 -3.90 13.71 5.01
CA SER A 161 -4.70 14.95 5.14
C SER A 161 -3.88 16.22 4.85
N GLU A 162 -2.62 16.27 5.27
CA GLU A 162 -1.74 17.45 5.12
C GLU A 162 -1.17 17.61 3.71
N VAL A 163 -0.81 16.49 3.07
CA VAL A 163 -0.10 16.49 1.77
C VAL A 163 -1.08 16.41 0.60
N SER A 164 -2.34 16.04 0.85
CA SER A 164 -3.33 15.87 -0.21
C SER A 164 -3.89 17.17 -0.73
N VAL A 165 -4.19 17.13 -2.02
CA VAL A 165 -4.86 18.16 -2.80
C VAL A 165 -6.38 17.95 -2.85
N LEU A 166 -6.85 16.79 -2.40
CA LEU A 166 -8.28 16.51 -2.26
C LEU A 166 -8.81 17.15 -0.97
N PRO A 167 -10.07 17.64 -0.97
CA PRO A 167 -10.70 18.11 0.27
C PRO A 167 -10.70 16.99 1.30
N VAL A 168 -10.17 17.27 2.49
CA VAL A 168 -10.23 16.34 3.62
C VAL A 168 -11.68 16.26 4.08
N VAL A 169 -12.27 15.07 3.96
CA VAL A 169 -13.65 14.78 4.37
C VAL A 169 -13.70 14.35 5.83
N LEU A 170 -12.70 13.57 6.27
CA LEU A 170 -12.59 13.10 7.65
C LEU A 170 -11.20 13.41 8.22
N PRO A 171 -11.02 14.55 8.92
CA PRO A 171 -9.75 14.90 9.54
C PRO A 171 -9.37 13.91 10.64
N VAL A 172 -8.09 13.81 10.99
CA VAL A 172 -7.60 12.79 11.93
C VAL A 172 -8.28 12.90 13.30
N GLU A 173 -8.59 14.11 13.76
CA GLU A 173 -9.23 14.35 15.05
C GLU A 173 -10.66 13.80 15.07
N ALA A 174 -11.37 13.91 13.94
CA ALA A 174 -12.70 13.34 13.79
C ALA A 174 -12.64 11.80 13.77
N LEU A 175 -11.63 11.22 13.13
CA LEU A 175 -11.39 9.78 13.18
C LEU A 175 -11.04 9.31 14.60
N GLN A 176 -10.14 10.01 15.30
CA GLN A 176 -9.77 9.69 16.68
C GLN A 176 -10.97 9.75 17.62
N THR A 177 -11.81 10.78 17.47
CA THR A 177 -13.07 10.92 18.22
C THR A 177 -13.99 9.74 17.91
N PHE A 178 -14.18 9.39 16.64
CA PHE A 178 -15.01 8.25 16.24
C PHE A 178 -14.47 6.91 16.77
N LEU A 179 -13.16 6.70 16.73
CA LEU A 179 -12.50 5.52 17.29
C LEU A 179 -12.77 5.41 18.79
N THR A 180 -12.62 6.51 19.52
CA THR A 180 -12.73 6.55 20.99
C THR A 180 -14.18 6.47 21.46
N ASP A 181 -15.08 7.22 20.84
CA ASP A 181 -16.46 7.37 21.33
C ASP A 181 -17.38 6.26 20.82
N THR A 182 -17.11 5.72 19.61
CA THR A 182 -18.02 4.81 18.92
C THR A 182 -17.45 3.40 18.77
N LEU A 183 -16.22 3.27 18.25
CA LEU A 183 -15.64 1.94 18.02
C LEU A 183 -15.07 1.31 19.29
N VAL A 184 -14.52 2.09 20.23
CA VAL A 184 -13.77 1.55 21.38
C VAL A 184 -14.57 0.56 22.21
N ALA A 185 -15.87 0.82 22.38
CA ALA A 185 -16.77 -0.02 23.16
C ALA A 185 -17.28 -1.27 22.42
N SER A 186 -17.02 -1.35 21.11
CA SER A 186 -17.61 -2.34 20.21
C SER A 186 -16.60 -3.35 19.68
N VAL A 187 -15.31 -3.06 19.81
CA VAL A 187 -14.20 -3.93 19.41
C VAL A 187 -13.37 -4.31 20.62
N TRP A 188 -12.75 -5.47 20.53
CA TRP A 188 -11.75 -5.89 21.47
C TRP A 188 -10.45 -5.13 21.24
N TRP A 189 -9.87 -4.67 22.35
CA TRP A 189 -8.53 -4.09 22.40
C TRP A 189 -7.61 -4.98 23.24
N PRO A 190 -6.40 -5.32 22.77
CA PRO A 190 -5.40 -5.86 23.67
C PRO A 190 -5.08 -4.81 24.72
N GLU A 191 -4.72 -5.24 25.95
CA GLU A 191 -4.24 -4.30 26.95
C GLU A 191 -3.15 -3.42 26.31
N PRO A 192 -3.22 -2.09 26.50
CA PRO A 192 -2.10 -1.22 26.15
C PRO A 192 -0.86 -1.86 26.73
N PRO A 193 0.24 -1.98 25.96
CA PRO A 193 1.49 -2.46 26.52
C PRO A 193 1.73 -1.69 27.81
N SER A 194 1.59 -2.39 28.95
CA SER A 194 1.57 -1.78 30.28
C SER A 194 2.84 -0.97 30.40
N ASP A 195 2.75 0.38 30.38
CA ASP A 195 3.88 1.33 30.27
C ASP A 195 5.21 0.58 30.32
N HIS A 196 5.63 0.06 29.16
CA HIS A 196 6.64 -0.99 29.13
C HIS A 196 7.81 -0.53 29.98
N ALA A 197 8.30 -1.42 30.86
CA ALA A 197 9.69 -1.38 31.28
C ALA A 197 10.48 -1.00 30.02
N PRO A 198 11.18 0.15 30.02
CA PRO A 198 11.61 0.82 28.80
C PRO A 198 12.23 -0.22 27.89
N PRO A 199 11.87 -0.28 26.59
CA PRO A 199 12.46 -1.24 25.65
C PRO A 199 13.95 -1.24 25.93
N ALA A 200 14.55 -2.43 26.14
CA ALA A 200 15.95 -2.57 26.56
C ALA A 200 16.77 -1.46 25.89
N ALA A 201 17.24 -0.50 26.69
CA ALA A 201 17.42 0.89 26.25
C ALA A 201 17.95 0.95 24.82
N ALA A 202 17.07 1.29 23.86
CA ALA A 202 17.41 1.28 22.45
C ALA A 202 18.73 2.01 22.29
N TRP A 203 19.71 1.36 21.66
CA TRP A 203 21.05 1.92 21.56
C TRP A 203 20.98 3.34 21.01
N SER A 204 21.31 4.31 21.85
CA SER A 204 21.23 5.74 21.55
C SER A 204 22.67 6.25 21.48
N PRO A 205 23.30 6.26 20.29
CA PRO A 205 24.69 6.65 20.16
C PRO A 205 24.90 8.09 20.64
N ALA A 206 25.97 8.32 21.40
CA ALA A 206 26.34 9.64 21.88
C ALA A 206 26.97 10.51 20.79
N SER A 207 27.43 9.90 19.68
CA SER A 207 28.10 10.62 18.59
C SER A 207 28.08 9.87 17.25
N ALA A 208 28.33 10.60 16.16
CA ALA A 208 28.58 10.04 14.83
C ALA A 208 29.77 9.05 14.81
N GLN A 209 30.80 9.30 15.63
CA GLN A 209 31.96 8.42 15.73
C GLN A 209 31.59 7.06 16.33
N GLU A 210 30.72 7.03 17.34
CA GLU A 210 30.22 5.78 17.92
C GLU A 210 29.42 4.97 16.89
N VAL A 211 28.57 5.64 16.11
CA VAL A 211 27.83 4.99 15.02
C VAL A 211 28.77 4.37 14.00
N ARG A 212 29.79 5.12 13.58
CA ARG A 212 30.79 4.63 12.63
C ARG A 212 31.62 3.47 13.21
N GLN A 213 32.00 3.54 14.48
CA GLN A 213 32.68 2.42 15.15
C GLN A 213 31.81 1.16 15.17
N ARG A 214 30.51 1.30 15.42
CA ARG A 214 29.58 0.16 15.37
C ARG A 214 29.46 -0.40 13.95
N LEU A 215 29.29 0.48 12.95
CA LEU A 215 29.16 0.12 11.54
C LEU A 215 30.39 -0.64 11.01
N HIS A 216 31.59 -0.09 11.25
CA HIS A 216 32.84 -0.65 10.74
C HIS A 216 33.39 -1.79 11.62
N GLY A 217 33.06 -1.80 12.91
CA GLY A 217 33.52 -2.81 13.86
C GLY A 217 32.82 -4.16 13.77
N GLY A 218 31.69 -4.25 13.05
CA GLY A 218 30.99 -5.51 12.80
C GLY A 218 30.18 -6.06 13.98
N ALA A 219 30.12 -5.34 15.10
CA ALA A 219 29.38 -5.74 16.31
C ALA A 219 27.85 -5.81 16.11
N TRP A 220 27.35 -5.39 14.95
CA TRP A 220 25.96 -5.58 14.53
C TRP A 220 25.65 -7.02 14.09
N ARG A 221 26.66 -7.85 13.83
CA ARG A 221 26.48 -9.26 13.44
C ARG A 221 25.89 -10.12 14.55
N ASP A 222 25.98 -9.69 15.80
CA ASP A 222 25.41 -10.45 16.92
C ASP A 222 23.98 -9.98 17.27
N LEU A 223 23.43 -9.01 16.52
CA LEU A 223 22.12 -8.42 16.77
C LEU A 223 21.04 -9.05 15.86
N ALA A 224 19.79 -9.02 16.34
CA ALA A 224 18.61 -9.42 15.59
C ALA A 224 17.39 -8.54 15.95
N GLY A 225 16.32 -8.64 15.17
CA GLY A 225 15.06 -7.93 15.43
C GLY A 225 15.24 -6.42 15.57
N ASP A 226 14.61 -5.84 16.58
CA ASP A 226 14.55 -4.39 16.79
C ASP A 226 15.91 -3.76 17.11
N GLU A 227 16.82 -4.49 17.77
CA GLU A 227 18.17 -3.99 18.05
C GLU A 227 18.98 -3.79 16.77
N LEU A 228 18.89 -4.75 15.85
CA LEU A 228 19.55 -4.67 14.54
C LEU A 228 18.96 -3.53 13.69
N LEU A 229 17.63 -3.40 13.69
CA LEU A 229 16.94 -2.31 13.00
C LEU A 229 17.32 -0.94 13.58
N ASN A 230 17.45 -0.84 14.90
CA ASN A 230 17.87 0.41 15.53
C ASN A 230 19.30 0.79 15.14
N VAL A 231 20.24 -0.17 15.10
CA VAL A 231 21.60 0.09 14.61
C VAL A 231 21.58 0.49 13.13
N LEU A 232 20.83 -0.23 12.30
CA LEU A 232 20.68 0.07 10.87
C LEU A 232 20.13 1.48 10.65
N ARG A 233 19.08 1.87 11.37
CA ARG A 233 18.49 3.22 11.36
C ARG A 233 19.56 4.29 11.60
N HIS A 234 20.31 4.18 12.69
CA HIS A 234 21.34 5.18 13.01
C HIS A 234 22.46 5.23 11.96
N CYS A 235 22.86 4.08 11.39
CA CYS A 235 23.88 4.04 10.34
C CYS A 235 23.39 4.66 9.03
N LEU A 236 22.14 4.39 8.63
CA LEU A 236 21.50 5.02 7.47
C LEU A 236 21.40 6.54 7.69
N MET A 237 20.90 6.98 8.85
CA MET A 237 20.79 8.40 9.18
C MET A 237 22.15 9.12 9.17
N LEU A 238 23.21 8.49 9.70
CA LEU A 238 24.57 9.03 9.61
C LEU A 238 25.00 9.20 8.15
N TYR A 239 24.78 8.18 7.32
CA TYR A 239 25.10 8.25 5.90
C TYR A 239 24.31 9.34 5.17
N GLY A 240 23.01 9.48 5.47
CA GLY A 240 22.18 10.54 4.91
C GLY A 240 22.63 11.95 5.31
N ARG A 241 23.21 12.13 6.50
CA ARG A 241 23.73 13.43 6.96
C ARG A 241 25.07 13.80 6.34
N GLU A 242 25.98 12.83 6.25
CA GLU A 242 27.39 13.09 5.90
C GLU A 242 27.76 12.70 4.46
N VAL A 243 26.97 11.84 3.81
CA VAL A 243 27.19 11.32 2.44
C VAL A 243 28.63 10.80 2.25
N ASN A 244 29.16 10.11 3.26
CA ASN A 244 30.54 9.65 3.26
C ASN A 244 30.69 8.35 2.45
N ALA A 245 31.48 8.39 1.37
CA ALA A 245 31.73 7.25 0.51
C ALA A 245 32.35 6.02 1.23
N HIS A 246 33.11 6.24 2.31
CA HIS A 246 33.71 5.16 3.10
C HIS A 246 32.68 4.31 3.84
N ASP A 247 31.48 4.86 4.07
CA ASP A 247 30.41 4.17 4.78
C ASP A 247 29.55 3.29 3.83
N ILE A 248 29.67 3.46 2.51
CA ILE A 248 28.82 2.77 1.51
C ILE A 248 28.94 1.25 1.60
N ALA A 249 30.16 0.69 1.53
CA ALA A 249 30.35 -0.76 1.52
C ALA A 249 29.97 -1.42 2.86
N PRO A 250 30.39 -0.89 4.04
CA PRO A 250 29.91 -1.38 5.33
C PRO A 250 28.40 -1.28 5.51
N LEU A 251 27.77 -0.20 5.06
CA LEU A 251 26.33 0.00 5.16
C LEU A 251 25.56 -0.97 4.27
N ALA A 252 26.06 -1.21 3.04
CA ALA A 252 25.52 -2.24 2.16
C ALA A 252 25.63 -3.65 2.77
N ALA A 253 26.72 -3.93 3.50
CA ALA A 253 26.90 -5.20 4.22
C ALA A 253 25.94 -5.34 5.42
N LEU A 254 25.79 -4.28 6.22
CA LEU A 254 24.84 -4.23 7.34
C LEU A 254 23.39 -4.40 6.84
N TYR A 255 23.00 -3.69 5.79
CA TYR A 255 21.67 -3.84 5.21
C TYR A 255 21.42 -5.25 4.68
N GLY A 256 22.38 -5.80 3.92
CA GLY A 256 22.30 -7.18 3.43
C GLY A 256 22.18 -8.23 4.54
N TYR A 257 22.80 -7.97 5.70
CA TYR A 257 22.66 -8.80 6.89
C TYR A 257 21.28 -8.68 7.55
N ALA A 258 20.70 -7.47 7.56
CA ALA A 258 19.40 -7.21 8.18
C ALA A 258 18.22 -7.76 7.36
N VAL A 259 18.32 -7.82 6.03
CA VAL A 259 17.24 -8.30 5.14
C VAL A 259 16.67 -9.67 5.55
N PRO A 260 17.47 -10.74 5.76
CA PRO A 260 16.93 -12.04 6.17
C PRO A 260 16.48 -12.11 7.65
N LEU A 261 16.83 -11.12 8.48
CA LEU A 261 16.57 -11.12 9.93
C LEU A 261 15.42 -10.19 10.34
N THR A 262 14.77 -9.56 9.37
CA THR A 262 13.70 -8.58 9.58
C THR A 262 12.57 -8.86 8.59
N SER A 263 11.35 -8.46 8.93
CA SER A 263 10.21 -8.57 8.01
C SER A 263 10.23 -7.47 6.95
N ALA A 264 9.56 -7.71 5.82
CA ALA A 264 9.36 -6.67 4.80
C ALA A 264 8.60 -5.46 5.37
N ASP A 265 7.66 -5.68 6.30
CA ASP A 265 6.91 -4.62 6.94
C ASP A 265 7.80 -3.73 7.81
N GLN A 266 8.67 -4.33 8.64
CA GLN A 266 9.64 -3.58 9.44
C GLN A 266 10.55 -2.71 8.57
N ARG A 267 11.03 -3.23 7.43
CA ARG A 267 11.87 -2.46 6.50
C ARG A 267 11.08 -1.39 5.75
N THR A 268 9.82 -1.64 5.44
CA THR A 268 8.91 -0.63 4.87
C THR A 268 8.67 0.51 5.87
N GLN A 269 8.46 0.20 7.15
CA GLN A 269 8.35 1.22 8.20
C GLN A 269 9.64 2.04 8.35
N LEU A 270 10.81 1.39 8.27
CA LEU A 270 12.09 2.10 8.23
C LEU A 270 12.20 3.03 7.02
N VAL A 271 11.74 2.63 5.83
CA VAL A 271 11.69 3.51 4.65
C VAL A 271 10.82 4.74 4.91
N LEU A 272 9.61 4.55 5.45
CA LEU A 272 8.68 5.65 5.75
C LEU A 272 9.26 6.62 6.79
N GLU A 273 9.91 6.08 7.83
CA GLU A 273 10.61 6.87 8.84
C GLU A 273 11.74 7.72 8.22
N LEU A 274 12.58 7.11 7.39
CA LEU A 274 13.68 7.80 6.71
C LEU A 274 13.17 8.84 5.71
N ALA A 275 12.08 8.55 4.99
CA ALA A 275 11.44 9.49 4.08
C ALA A 275 10.96 10.75 4.82
N GLY A 276 10.41 10.61 6.04
CA GLY A 276 10.07 11.74 6.90
C GLY A 276 11.28 12.64 7.20
N TYR A 277 12.41 12.05 7.56
CA TYR A 277 13.64 12.82 7.78
C TYR A 277 14.18 13.49 6.51
N VAL A 278 14.00 12.88 5.34
CA VAL A 278 14.37 13.47 4.05
C VAL A 278 13.45 14.65 3.70
N GLN A 279 12.15 14.50 3.95
CA GLN A 279 11.15 15.56 3.73
C GLN A 279 11.42 16.78 4.60
N ASP A 280 11.82 16.56 5.85
CA ASP A 280 12.22 17.62 6.80
C ASP A 280 13.61 18.20 6.51
N ALA A 281 14.26 17.80 5.42
CA ALA A 281 15.63 18.16 5.06
C ALA A 281 16.68 17.86 6.15
N SER A 282 16.36 16.94 7.07
CA SER A 282 17.26 16.52 8.15
C SER A 282 18.36 15.58 7.68
N VAL A 283 18.11 14.86 6.56
CA VAL A 283 19.05 14.00 5.86
C VAL A 283 18.87 14.08 4.35
N HIS A 284 19.92 13.77 3.60
CA HIS A 284 19.86 13.70 2.14
C HIS A 284 19.17 12.41 1.66
N ALA A 285 18.46 12.49 0.52
CA ALA A 285 17.68 11.38 -0.06
C ALA A 285 18.48 10.09 -0.32
N VAL A 286 19.81 10.20 -0.49
CA VAL A 286 20.74 9.04 -0.63
C VAL A 286 20.68 8.07 0.55
N VAL A 287 20.10 8.46 1.69
CA VAL A 287 19.82 7.55 2.80
C VAL A 287 19.00 6.33 2.38
N LEU A 288 18.16 6.46 1.34
CA LEU A 288 17.32 5.39 0.80
C LEU A 288 18.06 4.47 -0.18
N LEU A 289 19.25 4.88 -0.66
CA LEU A 289 19.96 4.15 -1.71
C LEU A 289 20.37 2.72 -1.30
N PRO A 290 20.88 2.46 -0.07
CA PRO A 290 21.17 1.08 0.36
C PRO A 290 19.95 0.16 0.27
N ILE A 291 18.75 0.69 0.54
CA ILE A 291 17.47 -0.04 0.48
C ILE A 291 17.14 -0.36 -0.98
N VAL A 292 17.17 0.65 -1.87
CA VAL A 292 16.93 0.48 -3.30
C VAL A 292 17.90 -0.56 -3.90
N VAL A 293 19.17 -0.51 -3.51
CA VAL A 293 20.24 -1.36 -4.05
C VAL A 293 20.13 -2.80 -3.54
N LYS A 294 19.81 -3.02 -2.27
CA LYS A 294 19.97 -4.33 -1.62
C LYS A 294 18.69 -5.07 -1.28
N ASP A 295 17.53 -4.40 -1.20
CA ASP A 295 16.31 -5.09 -0.81
C ASP A 295 15.73 -5.93 -1.97
N PRO A 296 15.43 -7.22 -1.76
CA PRO A 296 14.82 -8.05 -2.79
C PRO A 296 13.29 -7.86 -2.88
N VAL A 297 12.64 -7.29 -1.86
CA VAL A 297 11.19 -7.21 -1.77
C VAL A 297 10.67 -6.00 -2.56
N ALA A 298 9.81 -6.27 -3.55
CA ALA A 298 9.32 -5.25 -4.47
C ALA A 298 8.63 -4.08 -3.76
N GLN A 299 7.85 -4.34 -2.70
CA GLN A 299 7.17 -3.30 -1.93
C GLN A 299 8.16 -2.33 -1.27
N VAL A 300 9.20 -2.86 -0.62
CA VAL A 300 10.22 -2.06 0.07
C VAL A 300 11.01 -1.21 -0.94
N VAL A 301 11.45 -1.82 -2.04
CA VAL A 301 12.19 -1.12 -3.11
C VAL A 301 11.31 -0.06 -3.77
N THR A 302 10.03 -0.34 -3.99
CA THR A 302 9.10 0.62 -4.60
C THR A 302 8.98 1.86 -3.74
N ALA A 303 8.70 1.71 -2.44
CA ALA A 303 8.59 2.83 -1.52
C ALA A 303 9.89 3.66 -1.50
N ALA A 304 11.03 3.01 -1.28
CA ALA A 304 12.32 3.68 -1.21
C ALA A 304 12.69 4.39 -2.52
N THR A 305 12.35 3.81 -3.67
CA THR A 305 12.66 4.40 -4.98
C THR A 305 11.81 5.64 -5.26
N ILE A 306 10.51 5.62 -4.92
CA ILE A 306 9.62 6.78 -5.09
C ILE A 306 10.15 7.95 -4.27
N ASP A 307 10.46 7.73 -2.99
CA ASP A 307 10.94 8.80 -2.11
C ASP A 307 12.35 9.26 -2.50
N PHE A 308 13.24 8.34 -2.92
CA PHE A 308 14.56 8.70 -3.41
C PHE A 308 14.47 9.63 -4.62
N ILE A 309 13.61 9.33 -5.61
CA ILE A 309 13.43 10.18 -6.78
C ILE A 309 12.74 11.49 -6.41
N ALA A 310 11.69 11.45 -5.57
CA ALA A 310 10.90 12.62 -5.23
C ALA A 310 11.71 13.68 -4.48
N HIS A 311 12.68 13.27 -3.67
CA HIS A 311 13.45 14.17 -2.83
C HIS A 311 14.88 14.43 -3.32
N SER A 312 15.34 13.74 -4.36
CA SER A 312 16.69 13.96 -4.89
C SER A 312 16.80 15.28 -5.65
N PRO A 313 17.92 16.01 -5.48
CA PRO A 313 18.13 17.29 -6.16
C PRO A 313 18.32 17.12 -7.67
N TRP A 314 18.13 18.23 -8.39
CA TRP A 314 18.60 18.36 -9.77
C TRP A 314 20.11 18.62 -9.80
N LEU A 315 20.77 18.05 -10.79
CA LEU A 315 22.14 18.38 -11.14
C LEU A 315 22.19 19.71 -11.90
N GLU A 316 23.36 20.35 -11.94
CA GLU A 316 23.58 21.63 -12.66
C GLU A 316 23.23 21.55 -14.15
N ASN A 317 23.34 20.36 -14.74
CA ASN A 317 22.98 20.11 -16.14
C ASN A 317 21.46 19.90 -16.36
N GLY A 318 20.64 20.06 -15.33
CA GLY A 318 19.19 19.87 -15.38
C GLY A 318 18.73 18.41 -15.34
N ALA A 319 19.64 17.44 -15.16
CA ALA A 319 19.27 16.04 -14.98
C ALA A 319 18.93 15.74 -13.51
N SER A 320 18.03 14.79 -13.28
CA SER A 320 17.76 14.31 -11.91
C SER A 320 18.93 13.46 -11.41
N HIS A 321 19.44 13.79 -10.22
CA HIS A 321 20.50 12.99 -9.58
C HIS A 321 20.05 11.54 -9.39
N ALA A 322 18.84 11.32 -8.86
CA ALA A 322 18.29 9.98 -8.65
C ALA A 322 18.20 9.16 -9.94
N LEU A 323 17.72 9.76 -11.04
CA LEU A 323 17.61 9.04 -12.31
C LEU A 323 18.97 8.70 -12.92
N SER A 324 19.96 9.56 -12.69
CA SER A 324 21.34 9.33 -13.14
C SER A 324 21.95 8.15 -12.37
N GLU A 325 21.82 8.15 -11.04
CA GLU A 325 22.26 7.05 -10.17
C GLU A 325 21.54 5.74 -10.46
N LEU A 326 20.20 5.75 -10.56
CA LEU A 326 19.42 4.56 -10.93
C LEU A 326 19.85 4.01 -12.29
N GLY A 327 20.18 4.88 -13.24
CA GLY A 327 20.66 4.47 -14.54
C GLY A 327 22.00 3.74 -14.49
N GLU A 328 22.98 4.25 -13.75
CA GLU A 328 24.26 3.57 -13.57
C GLU A 328 24.11 2.26 -12.79
N LEU A 329 23.29 2.24 -11.74
CA LEU A 329 23.03 1.04 -10.97
C LEU A 329 22.34 -0.05 -11.80
N LEU A 330 21.38 0.30 -12.67
CA LEU A 330 20.73 -0.66 -13.57
C LEU A 330 21.71 -1.21 -14.62
N LYS A 331 22.54 -0.35 -15.23
CA LYS A 331 23.55 -0.77 -16.22
C LYS A 331 24.56 -1.76 -15.64
N HIS A 332 24.91 -1.60 -14.37
CA HIS A 332 25.90 -2.44 -13.70
C HIS A 332 25.30 -3.59 -12.88
N GLY A 333 23.98 -3.79 -12.93
CA GLY A 333 23.30 -4.85 -12.16
C GLY A 333 23.42 -4.67 -10.64
N GLY A 334 23.52 -3.42 -10.19
CA GLY A 334 23.69 -3.08 -8.77
C GLY A 334 22.39 -3.15 -7.95
N ILE A 335 21.23 -3.22 -8.59
CA ILE A 335 19.92 -3.24 -7.92
C ILE A 335 19.44 -4.68 -7.75
N ALA A 336 19.13 -5.09 -6.52
CA ALA A 336 18.63 -6.43 -6.20
C ALA A 336 17.26 -6.71 -6.85
N ASN A 337 16.38 -5.71 -6.92
CA ASN A 337 15.07 -5.80 -7.59
C ASN A 337 14.88 -4.67 -8.63
N PRO A 338 15.49 -4.78 -9.82
CA PRO A 338 15.45 -3.72 -10.83
C PRO A 338 14.06 -3.52 -11.44
N GLY A 339 13.24 -4.57 -11.48
CA GLY A 339 11.84 -4.48 -11.90
C GLY A 339 11.02 -3.58 -10.98
N ALA A 340 11.19 -3.71 -9.66
CA ALA A 340 10.51 -2.87 -8.69
C ALA A 340 10.95 -1.39 -8.78
N ALA A 341 12.26 -1.14 -8.90
CA ALA A 341 12.79 0.21 -9.05
C ALA A 341 12.31 0.90 -10.34
N PHE A 342 12.29 0.17 -11.47
CA PHE A 342 11.74 0.69 -12.72
C PHE A 342 10.22 0.88 -12.65
N GLY A 343 9.49 -0.08 -12.07
CA GLY A 343 8.06 0.01 -11.86
C GLY A 343 7.67 1.23 -11.02
N ALA A 344 8.45 1.54 -9.98
CA ALA A 344 8.27 2.73 -9.16
C ALA A 344 8.41 4.03 -9.99
N LEU A 345 9.44 4.10 -10.83
CA LEU A 345 9.64 5.23 -11.74
C LEU A 345 8.46 5.43 -12.71
N VAL A 346 7.87 4.34 -13.22
CA VAL A 346 6.66 4.42 -14.07
C VAL A 346 5.43 4.81 -13.24
N ALA A 347 5.26 4.22 -12.06
CA ALA A 347 4.12 4.45 -11.17
C ALA A 347 4.06 5.91 -10.66
N MET A 348 5.20 6.61 -10.59
CA MET A 348 5.22 8.06 -10.36
C MET A 348 4.46 8.85 -11.43
N GLY A 349 4.32 8.34 -12.66
CA GLY A 349 3.52 8.96 -13.72
C GLY A 349 4.11 10.27 -14.29
N GLU A 350 5.38 10.55 -14.05
CA GLU A 350 6.05 11.78 -14.47
C GLU A 350 6.43 11.72 -15.95
N GLN A 351 5.66 12.38 -16.83
CA GLN A 351 5.89 12.34 -18.28
C GLN A 351 7.26 12.89 -18.71
N ARG A 352 7.82 13.85 -17.96
CA ARG A 352 9.17 14.38 -18.21
C ARG A 352 10.28 13.33 -18.07
N PHE A 353 10.02 12.20 -17.41
CA PHE A 353 10.96 11.10 -17.25
C PHE A 353 10.87 10.03 -18.34
N TRP A 354 9.94 10.16 -19.29
CA TRP A 354 9.76 9.20 -20.37
C TRP A 354 11.04 8.91 -21.17
N PRO A 355 11.87 9.90 -21.56
CA PRO A 355 13.12 9.62 -22.27
C PRO A 355 14.07 8.73 -21.48
N GLN A 356 14.20 8.97 -20.17
CA GLN A 356 15.03 8.17 -19.29
C GLN A 356 14.42 6.78 -19.09
N GLN A 357 13.11 6.68 -18.86
CA GLN A 357 12.41 5.39 -18.76
C GLN A 357 12.60 4.56 -20.03
N ASP A 358 12.54 5.17 -21.23
CA ASP A 358 12.78 4.48 -22.49
C ASP A 358 14.23 3.99 -22.64
N ALA A 359 15.19 4.72 -22.08
CA ALA A 359 16.60 4.31 -22.04
C ALA A 359 16.87 3.21 -21.00
N LEU A 360 16.12 3.18 -19.89
CA LEU A 360 16.30 2.19 -18.83
C LEU A 360 15.59 0.87 -19.13
N ARG A 361 14.42 0.91 -19.78
CA ARG A 361 13.61 -0.30 -20.01
C ARG A 361 14.32 -1.36 -20.85
N VAL A 362 15.25 -0.95 -21.73
CA VAL A 362 16.02 -1.88 -22.58
C VAL A 362 17.04 -2.70 -21.79
N LEU A 363 17.31 -2.32 -20.54
CA LEU A 363 18.19 -3.03 -19.61
C LEU A 363 17.45 -4.12 -18.82
N LEU A 364 16.13 -4.19 -18.93
CA LEU A 364 15.30 -5.12 -18.16
C LEU A 364 15.05 -6.43 -18.90
N THR A 365 15.09 -7.53 -18.15
CA THR A 365 14.65 -8.84 -18.60
C THR A 365 13.11 -8.95 -18.54
N PRO A 366 12.49 -9.91 -19.25
CA PRO A 366 11.05 -10.16 -19.16
C PRO A 366 10.54 -10.36 -17.73
N ASP A 367 11.26 -11.11 -16.89
CA ASP A 367 10.89 -11.33 -15.48
C ASP A 367 10.91 -10.03 -14.67
N GLN A 368 11.87 -9.15 -14.92
CA GLN A 368 11.93 -7.84 -14.26
C GLN A 368 10.81 -6.92 -14.75
N ILE A 369 10.43 -7.01 -16.03
CA ILE A 369 9.25 -6.30 -16.55
C ILE A 369 7.97 -6.87 -15.91
N ALA A 370 7.91 -8.18 -15.66
CA ALA A 370 6.80 -8.80 -14.94
C ALA A 370 6.65 -8.23 -13.53
N VAL A 371 7.77 -8.05 -12.80
CA VAL A 371 7.77 -7.39 -11.48
C VAL A 371 7.36 -5.92 -11.62
N ALA A 372 7.89 -5.19 -12.59
CA ALA A 372 7.54 -3.79 -12.83
C ALA A 372 6.04 -3.60 -13.10
N ALA A 373 5.42 -4.53 -13.84
CA ALA A 373 3.98 -4.53 -14.13
C ALA A 373 3.10 -4.72 -12.88
N GLN A 374 3.66 -5.26 -11.79
CA GLN A 374 2.96 -5.44 -10.52
C GLN A 374 3.08 -4.20 -9.61
N VAL A 375 4.01 -3.29 -9.90
CA VAL A 375 4.19 -2.08 -9.10
C VAL A 375 3.05 -1.09 -9.37
N HIS A 376 2.47 -0.58 -8.29
CA HIS A 376 1.39 0.39 -8.34
C HIS A 376 1.46 1.31 -7.11
N THR A 377 0.85 2.48 -7.22
CA THR A 377 0.55 3.36 -6.08
C THR A 377 -0.95 3.36 -5.82
N ALA A 378 -1.39 3.82 -4.64
CA ALA A 378 -2.83 3.90 -4.32
C ALA A 378 -3.63 4.75 -5.31
N LEU A 379 -2.98 5.78 -5.87
CA LEU A 379 -3.56 6.65 -6.88
C LEU A 379 -3.23 6.14 -8.28
N LEU A 380 -4.26 5.98 -9.10
CA LEU A 380 -4.11 5.66 -10.51
C LEU A 380 -3.72 6.91 -11.30
N ARG A 381 -2.46 6.95 -11.79
CA ARG A 381 -1.91 8.10 -12.51
C ARG A 381 -2.03 7.97 -14.02
N HIS A 382 -2.50 9.01 -14.70
CA HIS A 382 -2.57 9.08 -16.16
C HIS A 382 -1.22 8.76 -16.81
N GLY A 383 -0.14 9.42 -16.36
CA GLY A 383 1.18 9.24 -16.94
C GLY A 383 1.72 7.80 -16.86
N ALA A 384 1.38 7.05 -15.82
CA ALA A 384 1.77 5.64 -15.67
C ALA A 384 1.01 4.76 -16.68
N VAL A 385 -0.31 4.91 -16.78
CA VAL A 385 -1.14 4.17 -17.75
C VAL A 385 -0.75 4.52 -19.19
N ALA A 386 -0.55 5.81 -19.48
CA ALA A 386 -0.12 6.28 -20.79
C ALA A 386 1.26 5.71 -21.18
N TYR A 387 2.20 5.62 -20.24
CA TYR A 387 3.51 5.02 -20.49
C TYR A 387 3.40 3.54 -20.85
N TRP A 388 2.66 2.75 -20.05
CA TRP A 388 2.44 1.33 -20.33
C TRP A 388 1.75 1.09 -21.67
N LEU A 389 0.73 1.88 -21.99
CA LEU A 389 0.01 1.80 -23.26
C LEU A 389 0.92 2.12 -24.44
N ARG A 390 1.70 3.20 -24.35
CA ARG A 390 2.67 3.59 -25.38
C ARG A 390 3.71 2.50 -25.62
N TRP A 391 4.19 1.87 -24.54
CA TRP A 391 5.14 0.76 -24.66
C TRP A 391 4.47 -0.47 -25.30
N ALA A 392 3.24 -0.81 -24.91
CA ALA A 392 2.49 -1.91 -25.51
C ALA A 392 2.29 -1.71 -27.02
N GLN A 393 1.93 -0.48 -27.43
CA GLN A 393 1.80 -0.10 -28.84
C GLN A 393 3.09 -0.27 -29.64
N ALA A 394 4.25 -0.06 -29.02
CA ALA A 394 5.55 -0.28 -29.65
C ALA A 394 5.94 -1.77 -29.73
N GLN A 395 5.37 -2.62 -28.87
CA GLN A 395 5.69 -4.04 -28.77
C GLN A 395 4.68 -4.96 -29.47
N VAL A 396 3.50 -4.46 -29.87
CA VAL A 396 2.42 -5.30 -30.43
C VAL A 396 2.84 -6.13 -31.64
N ALA A 397 3.68 -5.57 -32.53
CA ALA A 397 4.15 -6.28 -33.71
C ALA A 397 5.16 -7.41 -33.39
N VAL A 398 5.87 -7.30 -32.26
CA VAL A 398 6.80 -8.32 -31.77
C VAL A 398 6.05 -9.36 -30.95
N GLY A 399 5.06 -8.93 -30.16
CA GLY A 399 4.29 -9.75 -29.25
C GLY A 399 5.15 -10.34 -28.13
N GLY A 400 4.79 -11.55 -27.69
CA GLY A 400 5.56 -12.32 -26.70
C GLY A 400 5.36 -11.90 -25.24
N GLU A 401 6.28 -12.33 -24.38
CA GLU A 401 6.16 -12.18 -22.93
C GLU A 401 6.16 -10.72 -22.47
N VAL A 402 7.01 -9.89 -23.06
CA VAL A 402 7.07 -8.45 -22.75
C VAL A 402 5.71 -7.83 -23.00
N PHE A 403 5.13 -8.04 -24.19
CA PHE A 403 3.80 -7.51 -24.53
C PHE A 403 2.72 -7.98 -23.56
N ARG A 404 2.74 -9.25 -23.15
CA ARG A 404 1.85 -9.79 -22.11
C ARG A 404 1.99 -9.06 -20.77
N HIS A 405 3.21 -8.78 -20.31
CA HIS A 405 3.44 -8.06 -19.07
C HIS A 405 2.96 -6.60 -19.15
N LEU A 406 3.09 -5.95 -20.31
CA LEU A 406 2.55 -4.60 -20.53
C LEU A 406 1.00 -4.60 -20.48
N CYS A 407 0.36 -5.61 -21.07
CA CYS A 407 -1.10 -5.80 -20.94
C CYS A 407 -1.50 -6.06 -19.48
N THR A 408 -0.71 -6.88 -18.76
CA THR A 408 -0.93 -7.15 -17.34
C THR A 408 -0.87 -5.86 -16.52
N ALA A 409 0.13 -5.00 -16.76
CA ALA A 409 0.25 -3.70 -16.09
C ALA A 409 -0.99 -2.83 -16.33
N LEU A 410 -1.48 -2.75 -17.57
CA LEU A 410 -2.69 -1.98 -17.92
C LEU A 410 -3.95 -2.51 -17.24
N ALA A 411 -4.12 -3.83 -17.16
CA ALA A 411 -5.26 -4.43 -16.48
C ALA A 411 -5.18 -4.25 -14.96
N LEU A 412 -4.01 -4.47 -14.36
CA LEU A 412 -3.79 -4.33 -12.92
C LEU A 412 -3.95 -2.88 -12.46
N ALA A 413 -3.51 -1.90 -13.25
CA ALA A 413 -3.68 -0.48 -12.94
C ALA A 413 -5.15 -0.15 -12.64
N ARG A 414 -6.09 -0.75 -13.38
CA ARG A 414 -7.53 -0.56 -13.18
C ARG A 414 -8.11 -1.41 -12.06
N ARG A 415 -7.69 -2.67 -11.93
CA ARG A 415 -8.20 -3.61 -10.90
C ARG A 415 -7.77 -3.20 -9.49
N ARG A 416 -6.55 -2.67 -9.35
CA ARG A 416 -5.99 -2.23 -8.07
C ARG A 416 -6.29 -0.77 -7.75
N ASP A 417 -6.98 -0.06 -8.63
CA ASP A 417 -7.40 1.30 -8.32
C ASP A 417 -8.36 1.28 -7.13
N GLN A 418 -7.99 2.02 -6.10
CA GLN A 418 -8.82 2.22 -4.93
C GLN A 418 -9.54 3.57 -5.00
N SER A 419 -9.01 4.52 -5.79
CA SER A 419 -9.45 5.92 -5.86
C SER A 419 -10.78 6.13 -6.56
N GLY A 420 -11.15 5.23 -7.48
CA GLY A 420 -12.32 5.42 -8.33
C GLY A 420 -12.10 6.50 -9.40
N GLN A 421 -10.87 6.99 -9.55
CA GLN A 421 -10.52 8.12 -10.40
C GLN A 421 -9.15 7.90 -11.05
N VAL A 422 -8.88 8.62 -12.14
CA VAL A 422 -7.55 8.71 -12.72
C VAL A 422 -7.11 10.16 -12.64
N ILE A 423 -5.89 10.39 -12.17
CA ILE A 423 -5.37 11.74 -11.95
C ILE A 423 -4.16 11.97 -12.85
N ASP A 424 -4.14 13.09 -13.58
CA ASP A 424 -2.93 13.62 -14.19
C ASP A 424 -2.32 14.67 -13.27
N THR A 425 -1.08 14.42 -12.86
CA THR A 425 -0.36 15.26 -11.91
C THR A 425 1.02 15.58 -12.43
N GLU A 426 1.54 16.73 -12.02
CA GLU A 426 2.92 17.13 -12.20
C GLU A 426 3.51 17.49 -10.86
N ARG A 427 4.59 16.80 -10.47
CA ARG A 427 5.33 17.16 -9.26
C ARG A 427 6.32 18.27 -9.55
N ASP A 428 6.41 19.22 -8.65
CA ASP A 428 7.55 20.12 -8.62
C ASP A 428 8.64 19.45 -7.80
N LEU A 429 9.64 18.91 -8.51
CA LEU A 429 10.73 18.14 -7.90
C LEU A 429 11.96 19.05 -7.73
N PRO A 430 12.80 18.82 -6.70
CA PRO A 430 12.54 17.97 -5.54
C PRO A 430 11.36 18.51 -4.72
N VAL A 431 10.61 17.60 -4.07
CA VAL A 431 9.45 18.02 -3.26
C VAL A 431 9.85 18.68 -1.93
N THR A 432 11.08 18.45 -1.46
CA THR A 432 11.59 19.00 -0.20
C THR A 432 11.57 20.53 -0.21
N GLY A 433 10.94 21.12 0.81
CA GLY A 433 10.85 22.58 0.96
C GLY A 433 9.82 23.26 0.06
N ASN A 434 9.04 22.50 -0.73
CA ASN A 434 7.98 23.05 -1.55
C ASN A 434 6.62 22.91 -0.85
N PRO A 435 5.90 24.01 -0.57
CA PRO A 435 4.58 23.95 0.07
C PRO A 435 3.47 23.42 -0.86
N GLN A 436 3.69 23.38 -2.18
CA GLN A 436 2.77 22.82 -3.16
C GLN A 436 3.53 21.89 -4.13
N PRO A 437 4.01 20.73 -3.64
CA PRO A 437 4.88 19.85 -4.42
C PRO A 437 4.16 19.11 -5.55
N LEU A 438 2.84 19.22 -5.64
CA LEU A 438 2.00 18.50 -6.59
C LEU A 438 0.97 19.44 -7.23
N ARG A 439 0.95 19.48 -8.56
CA ARG A 439 -0.07 20.17 -9.34
C ARG A 439 -0.97 19.15 -10.04
N ILE A 440 -2.27 19.20 -9.77
CA ILE A 440 -3.25 18.45 -10.57
C ILE A 440 -3.47 19.18 -11.89
N LYS A 441 -3.29 18.47 -13.00
CA LYS A 441 -3.63 18.94 -14.35
C LYS A 441 -5.06 18.58 -14.70
N GLN A 442 -5.46 17.34 -14.39
CA GLN A 442 -6.78 16.82 -14.73
C GLN A 442 -7.16 15.65 -13.81
N VAL A 443 -8.46 15.48 -13.60
CA VAL A 443 -9.04 14.31 -12.95
C VAL A 443 -10.11 13.76 -13.88
N TRP A 444 -10.17 12.44 -14.01
CA TRP A 444 -11.25 11.73 -14.69
C TRP A 444 -11.90 10.76 -13.72
N SER A 445 -13.21 10.58 -13.83
CA SER A 445 -13.82 9.33 -13.39
C SER A 445 -13.26 8.15 -14.21
N LEU A 446 -13.41 6.94 -13.68
CA LEU A 446 -12.97 5.74 -14.39
C LEU A 446 -13.69 5.54 -15.73
N GLU A 447 -14.97 5.93 -15.83
CA GLU A 447 -15.75 5.84 -17.07
C GLU A 447 -15.25 6.83 -18.13
N GLU A 448 -15.05 8.10 -17.75
CA GLU A 448 -14.50 9.12 -18.65
C GLU A 448 -13.11 8.73 -19.15
N TYR A 449 -12.27 8.20 -18.25
CA TYR A 449 -10.92 7.78 -18.63
C TYR A 449 -10.92 6.51 -19.50
N ALA A 450 -11.82 5.55 -19.24
CA ALA A 450 -12.01 4.40 -20.11
C ALA A 450 -12.45 4.82 -21.51
N ALA A 451 -13.37 5.77 -21.62
CA ALA A 451 -13.78 6.36 -22.90
C ALA A 451 -12.60 7.06 -23.61
N TYR A 452 -11.75 7.77 -22.86
CA TYR A 452 -10.52 8.37 -23.36
C TYR A 452 -9.50 7.32 -23.90
N LEU A 453 -9.31 6.20 -23.19
CA LEU A 453 -8.39 5.12 -23.60
C LEU A 453 -8.94 4.26 -24.75
N ALA A 454 -10.26 4.14 -24.88
CA ALA A 454 -10.92 3.18 -25.75
C ALA A 454 -10.43 3.20 -27.21
N PRO A 455 -10.23 4.35 -27.89
CA PRO A 455 -9.71 4.35 -29.26
C PRO A 455 -8.33 3.67 -29.37
N SER A 456 -7.42 3.98 -28.44
CA SER A 456 -6.06 3.44 -28.45
C SER A 456 -6.02 1.95 -28.12
N LEU A 457 -6.84 1.50 -27.15
CA LEU A 457 -6.91 0.08 -26.77
C LEU A 457 -7.58 -0.78 -27.85
N ARG A 458 -8.61 -0.26 -28.52
CA ARG A 458 -9.26 -0.94 -29.65
C ARG A 458 -8.34 -1.05 -30.85
N ASP A 459 -7.64 0.03 -31.20
CA ASP A 459 -6.64 0.00 -32.26
C ASP A 459 -5.50 -0.97 -31.94
N LEU A 460 -5.04 -1.01 -30.68
CA LEU A 460 -4.06 -2.01 -30.22
C LEU A 460 -4.59 -3.44 -30.38
N ALA A 461 -5.86 -3.70 -30.05
CA ALA A 461 -6.51 -5.01 -30.19
C ALA A 461 -6.77 -5.43 -31.63
N LEU A 462 -6.86 -4.49 -32.58
CA LEU A 462 -6.96 -4.81 -34.00
C LEU A 462 -5.61 -5.23 -34.59
N ARG A 463 -4.51 -4.69 -34.06
CA ARG A 463 -3.14 -4.96 -34.52
C ARG A 463 -2.54 -6.23 -33.94
N GLU A 464 -3.18 -6.80 -32.93
CA GLU A 464 -2.69 -7.93 -32.16
C GLU A 464 -3.39 -9.22 -32.62
N ASP A 465 -2.61 -10.23 -33.00
CA ASP A 465 -3.13 -11.48 -33.57
C ASP A 465 -3.57 -12.50 -32.50
N ARG A 466 -3.16 -12.36 -31.23
CA ARG A 466 -3.41 -13.28 -30.10
C ARG A 466 -4.23 -12.60 -29.00
N THR A 467 -5.50 -12.42 -29.33
CA THR A 467 -6.49 -11.58 -28.65
C THR A 467 -6.72 -11.74 -27.13
N ALA A 468 -6.19 -12.78 -26.47
CA ALA A 468 -6.52 -13.09 -25.08
C ALA A 468 -6.08 -12.01 -24.08
N TRP A 469 -4.85 -11.48 -24.20
CA TRP A 469 -4.31 -10.55 -23.19
C TRP A 469 -4.93 -9.16 -23.26
N LEU A 470 -5.20 -8.67 -24.48
CA LEU A 470 -5.87 -7.38 -24.64
C LEU A 470 -7.35 -7.46 -24.29
N LEU A 471 -7.99 -8.63 -24.41
CA LEU A 471 -9.34 -8.82 -23.92
C LEU A 471 -9.42 -8.58 -22.41
N GLU A 472 -8.45 -9.08 -21.63
CA GLU A 472 -8.40 -8.83 -20.19
C GLU A 472 -8.25 -7.33 -19.86
N VAL A 473 -7.47 -6.59 -20.66
CA VAL A 473 -7.33 -5.14 -20.52
C VAL A 473 -8.68 -4.47 -20.83
N LEU A 474 -9.29 -4.77 -21.97
CA LEU A 474 -10.58 -4.20 -22.36
C LEU A 474 -11.67 -4.49 -21.31
N GLN A 475 -11.71 -5.70 -20.76
CA GLN A 475 -12.64 -6.08 -19.70
C GLN A 475 -12.37 -5.33 -18.39
N ALA A 476 -11.11 -5.22 -17.96
CA ALA A 476 -10.77 -4.48 -16.74
C ALA A 476 -11.25 -3.03 -16.83
N TRP A 477 -11.09 -2.40 -18.00
CA TRP A 477 -11.51 -1.04 -18.27
C TRP A 477 -12.97 -0.90 -18.73
N GLN A 478 -13.75 -1.99 -18.77
CA GLN A 478 -15.16 -2.01 -19.22
C GLN A 478 -15.36 -1.45 -20.65
N ILE A 479 -14.38 -1.66 -21.53
CA ILE A 479 -14.42 -1.21 -22.92
C ILE A 479 -14.90 -2.35 -23.81
N THR A 480 -16.01 -2.13 -24.53
CA THR A 480 -16.50 -3.13 -25.49
C THR A 480 -15.49 -3.33 -26.64
N PRO A 481 -15.07 -4.58 -26.92
CA PRO A 481 -14.23 -4.90 -28.08
C PRO A 481 -14.98 -4.65 -29.38
N GLN A 482 -14.28 -4.16 -30.41
CA GLN A 482 -14.85 -3.98 -31.76
C GLN A 482 -14.65 -5.22 -32.66
N THR A 483 -13.78 -6.14 -32.23
CA THR A 483 -13.47 -7.37 -32.98
C THR A 483 -14.55 -8.43 -32.69
N PRO A 484 -15.01 -9.22 -33.68
CA PRO A 484 -16.01 -10.26 -33.44
C PRO A 484 -15.53 -11.30 -32.43
N ALA A 485 -16.43 -11.76 -31.55
CA ALA A 485 -16.18 -12.72 -30.47
C ALA A 485 -15.43 -13.99 -30.94
N SER A 486 -15.59 -14.37 -32.21
CA SER A 486 -14.92 -15.51 -32.84
C SER A 486 -13.39 -15.43 -32.87
N LYS A 487 -12.79 -14.24 -32.75
CA LYS A 487 -11.32 -14.12 -32.63
C LYS A 487 -10.80 -14.38 -31.21
N PHE A 488 -11.66 -14.45 -30.19
CA PHE A 488 -11.26 -14.56 -28.78
C PHE A 488 -11.43 -15.97 -28.19
N ILE A 489 -11.95 -16.92 -28.99
CA ILE A 489 -12.15 -18.31 -28.60
C ILE A 489 -11.06 -19.12 -29.30
N ASN A 490 -9.95 -19.37 -28.64
CA ASN A 490 -8.95 -20.36 -29.01
C ASN A 490 -8.51 -21.14 -27.78
#